data_AF-A0A7Y5LXR3-F1
#
_entry.id   AF-A0A7Y5LXR3-F1
#
_cell.length_a   1.000
_cell.length_b   1.000
_cell.length_c   1.000
_cell.angle_alpha   90.00
_cell.angle_beta   90.00
_cell.angle_gamma   90.00
#
_symmetry.space_group_name_H-M   'P 1'
#
loop_
_entity.id
_entity.type
_entity.pdbx_description
1 polymer ?
#
loop_
_entity_poly.entity_id
_entity_poly.type
_entity_poly.pdbx_seq_one_letter_code
_entity_poly.pdbx_strand_id
1 'polypeptide(L)'
;MQHRAVRKPLLEAGRRLVEIAEAELHLNSFADVVRWVIDELGALCPSPERLASYSADPQAVEYRDIRYHVEEAACATCRADLEAAAAKQQ
;
A
#
# COMPACT_ATOMS: atom_id res chain seq x y z
N MET A 1 -1.32 -17.02 -43.46
CA MET A 1 -0.87 -17.53 -42.14
C MET A 1 0.45 -16.86 -41.75
N GLN A 2 0.42 -15.68 -41.10
CA GLN A 2 1.63 -14.98 -40.63
C GLN A 2 1.31 -14.25 -39.30
N HIS A 3 1.30 -14.98 -38.17
CA HIS A 3 1.06 -14.37 -36.85
C HIS A 3 1.98 -14.89 -35.73
N ARG A 4 3.04 -15.64 -36.05
CA ARG A 4 3.85 -16.34 -35.03
C ARG A 4 5.19 -15.68 -34.70
N ALA A 5 5.67 -14.72 -35.50
CA ALA A 5 7.04 -14.19 -35.36
C ALA A 5 7.20 -12.95 -34.45
N VAL A 6 6.11 -12.24 -34.12
CA VAL A 6 6.18 -10.96 -33.37
C VAL A 6 6.11 -11.13 -31.85
N ARG A 7 5.81 -12.33 -31.34
CA ARG A 7 5.56 -12.54 -29.89
C ARG A 7 6.81 -12.64 -29.03
N LYS A 8 7.94 -13.11 -29.58
CA LYS A 8 9.20 -13.28 -28.82
C LYS A 8 9.82 -11.95 -28.36
N PRO A 9 9.96 -10.94 -29.24
CA PRO A 9 10.56 -9.65 -28.87
C PRO A 9 9.74 -8.89 -27.82
N LEU A 10 8.41 -8.98 -27.88
CA LEU A 10 7.50 -8.36 -26.91
C LEU A 10 7.59 -9.01 -25.52
N LEU A 11 7.80 -10.32 -25.44
CA LEU A 11 7.99 -11.03 -24.18
C LEU A 11 9.36 -10.74 -23.55
N GLU A 12 10.41 -10.58 -24.36
CA GLU A 12 11.74 -10.17 -23.87
C GLU A 12 11.77 -8.69 -23.44
N ALA A 13 11.13 -7.80 -24.19
CA ALA A 13 10.97 -6.40 -23.79
C ALA A 13 10.13 -6.27 -22.51
N GLY A 14 9.05 -7.04 -22.38
CA GLY A 14 8.24 -7.10 -21.17
C GLY A 14 9.03 -7.62 -19.97
N ARG A 15 9.83 -8.68 -20.13
CA ARG A 15 10.70 -9.21 -19.06
C ARG A 15 11.74 -8.19 -18.61
N ARG A 16 12.34 -7.46 -19.56
CA ARG A 16 13.33 -6.43 -19.26
C ARG A 16 12.73 -5.20 -18.55
N LEU A 17 11.48 -4.84 -18.85
CA LEU A 17 10.75 -3.81 -18.11
C LEU A 17 10.40 -4.26 -16.68
N VAL A 18 10.08 -5.54 -16.49
CA VAL A 18 9.90 -6.13 -15.15
C VAL A 18 11.22 -6.13 -14.37
N GLU A 19 12.33 -6.52 -15.00
CA GLU A 19 13.66 -6.50 -14.36
C GLU A 19 14.12 -5.08 -14.00
N ILE A 20 13.79 -4.06 -14.81
CA ILE A 20 14.07 -2.64 -14.49
C ILE A 20 13.19 -2.18 -13.33
N ALA A 21 11.89 -2.52 -13.34
CA ALA A 21 10.99 -2.19 -12.22
C ALA A 21 11.40 -2.89 -10.92
N GLU A 22 11.87 -4.14 -10.99
CA GLU A 22 12.44 -4.89 -9.84
C GLU A 22 13.75 -4.25 -9.35
N ALA A 23 14.58 -3.72 -10.26
CA ALA A 23 15.84 -3.06 -9.91
C ALA A 23 15.65 -1.67 -9.28
N GLU A 24 14.55 -0.97 -9.59
CA GLU A 24 14.22 0.34 -9.00
C GLU A 24 13.47 0.23 -7.66
N LEU A 25 12.87 -0.93 -7.39
CA LEU A 25 12.23 -1.24 -6.12
C LEU A 25 13.27 -1.70 -5.10
N HIS A 26 13.88 -0.75 -4.40
CA HIS A 26 14.81 -1.01 -3.29
C HIS A 26 14.11 -1.56 -2.03
N LEU A 27 13.51 -2.75 -2.14
CA LEU A 27 12.83 -3.45 -1.06
C LEU A 27 13.82 -4.35 -0.30
N ASN A 28 14.71 -3.73 0.48
CA ASN A 28 15.82 -4.44 1.14
C ASN A 28 15.41 -5.07 2.49
N SER A 29 14.21 -4.78 2.97
CA SER A 29 13.70 -5.27 4.24
C SER A 29 12.20 -5.54 4.18
N PHE A 30 11.70 -6.31 5.15
CA PHE A 30 10.26 -6.52 5.31
C PHE A 30 9.50 -5.19 5.50
N ALA A 31 10.12 -4.22 6.19
CA ALA A 31 9.55 -2.89 6.37
C ALA A 31 9.41 -2.13 5.04
N ASP A 32 10.38 -2.27 4.13
CA ASP A 32 10.31 -1.64 2.80
C ASP A 32 9.18 -2.24 1.95
N VAL A 33 9.03 -3.57 1.99
CA VAL A 33 7.92 -4.27 1.29
C VAL A 33 6.58 -3.78 1.82
N VAL A 34 6.41 -3.72 3.14
CA VAL A 34 5.16 -3.25 3.77
C VAL A 34 4.87 -1.80 3.38
N ARG A 35 5.88 -0.92 3.43
CA ARG A 35 5.72 0.48 3.03
C ARG A 35 5.30 0.61 1.57
N TRP A 36 5.94 -0.11 0.66
CA TRP A 36 5.56 -0.11 -0.76
C TRP A 36 4.14 -0.64 -1.00
N VAL A 37 3.75 -1.73 -0.34
CA VAL A 37 2.40 -2.30 -0.44
C VAL A 37 1.34 -1.31 0.09
N ILE A 38 1.67 -0.59 1.15
CA ILE A 38 0.80 0.46 1.70
C ILE A 38 0.68 1.64 0.74
N ASP A 39 1.81 2.14 0.22
CA ASP A 39 1.87 3.34 -0.60
C ASP A 39 1.28 3.14 -2.00
N GLU A 40 1.57 2.00 -2.64
CA GLU A 40 1.21 1.77 -4.06
C GLU A 40 -0.06 0.94 -4.23
N LEU A 41 -0.38 0.03 -3.29
CA LEU A 41 -1.53 -0.87 -3.42
C LEU A 41 -2.66 -0.54 -2.45
N GLY A 42 -2.42 0.33 -1.44
CA GLY A 42 -3.37 0.56 -0.34
C GLY A 42 -3.73 -0.72 0.42
N ALA A 43 -2.95 -1.79 0.23
CA ALA A 43 -3.28 -3.11 0.76
C ALA A 43 -2.84 -3.20 2.23
N LEU A 44 -3.66 -3.88 3.04
CA LEU A 44 -3.60 -3.94 4.51
C LEU A 44 -4.21 -2.74 5.25
N CYS A 45 -4.83 -1.78 4.56
CA CYS A 45 -5.63 -0.77 5.26
C CYS A 45 -6.77 -1.46 6.05
N PRO A 46 -7.03 -1.04 7.30
CA PRO A 46 -8.19 -1.51 8.04
C PRO A 46 -9.49 -1.15 7.30
N SER A 47 -10.56 -1.90 7.58
CA SER A 47 -11.87 -1.52 7.04
C SER A 47 -12.29 -0.14 7.55
N PRO A 48 -13.13 0.61 6.81
CA PRO A 48 -13.60 1.92 7.23
C PRO A 48 -14.24 1.92 8.63
N GLU A 49 -14.98 0.87 8.98
CA GLU A 49 -15.65 0.72 10.27
C GLU A 49 -14.63 0.52 11.40
N ARG A 50 -13.56 -0.26 11.17
CA ARG A 50 -12.46 -0.43 12.12
C ARG A 50 -11.68 0.87 12.29
N LEU A 51 -11.43 1.59 11.20
CA LEU A 51 -10.73 2.88 11.26
C LEU A 51 -11.55 3.94 12.01
N ALA A 52 -12.87 3.95 11.82
CA ALA A 52 -13.78 4.81 12.57
C ALA A 52 -13.86 4.41 14.06
N SER A 53 -13.83 3.11 14.37
CA SER A 53 -13.81 2.65 15.77
C SER A 53 -12.49 2.98 16.46
N TYR A 54 -11.37 2.88 15.71
CA TYR A 54 -10.06 3.32 16.16
C TYR A 54 -10.03 4.83 16.47
N SER A 55 -10.63 5.66 15.62
CA SER A 55 -10.63 7.11 15.86
C SER A 55 -11.37 7.52 17.14
N ALA A 56 -12.35 6.71 17.58
CA ALA A 56 -13.08 6.93 18.82
C ALA A 56 -12.27 6.56 20.08
N ASP A 57 -11.43 5.52 20.02
CA ASP A 57 -10.51 5.15 21.10
C ASP A 57 -9.15 4.65 20.56
N PRO A 58 -8.22 5.56 20.21
CA PRO A 58 -6.93 5.18 19.61
C PRO A 58 -6.03 4.37 20.53
N GLN A 59 -6.27 4.41 21.85
CA GLN A 59 -5.40 3.77 22.84
C GLN A 59 -5.83 2.34 23.18
N ALA A 60 -6.99 1.89 22.73
CA ALA A 60 -7.46 0.53 22.92
C ALA A 60 -6.47 -0.51 22.33
N VAL A 61 -6.33 -1.65 23.03
CA VAL A 61 -5.31 -2.66 22.73
C VAL A 61 -5.61 -3.38 21.41
N GLU A 62 -6.89 -3.56 21.09
CA GLU A 62 -7.41 -4.17 19.86
C GLU A 62 -7.11 -3.38 18.58
N TYR A 63 -6.65 -2.12 18.70
CA TYR A 63 -6.25 -1.28 17.58
C TYR A 63 -4.74 -1.06 17.49
N ARG A 64 -3.93 -1.88 18.17
CA ARG A 64 -2.47 -1.80 18.10
C ARG A 64 -1.95 -1.96 16.66
N ASP A 65 -2.59 -2.81 15.87
CA ASP A 65 -2.30 -3.00 14.45
C ASP A 65 -2.57 -1.72 13.64
N ILE A 66 -3.72 -1.08 13.87
CA ILE A 66 -4.10 0.17 13.20
C ILE A 66 -3.19 1.31 13.63
N ARG A 67 -2.84 1.38 14.90
CA ARG A 67 -1.90 2.38 15.43
C ARG A 67 -0.52 2.24 14.80
N TYR A 68 0.01 1.02 14.74
CA TYR A 68 1.25 0.75 14.01
C TYR A 68 1.14 1.19 12.54
N HIS A 69 0.04 0.83 11.88
CA HIS A 69 -0.20 1.15 10.48
C HIS A 69 -0.26 2.67 10.21
N VAL A 70 -0.93 3.43 11.08
CA VAL A 70 -1.12 4.88 10.93
C VAL A 70 0.09 5.67 11.44
N GLU A 71 0.63 5.32 12.61
CA GLU A 71 1.68 6.11 13.26
C GLU A 71 3.07 5.70 12.78
N GLU A 72 3.41 4.42 12.85
CA GLU A 72 4.76 3.92 12.55
C GLU A 72 4.98 3.71 11.05
N ALA A 73 4.07 2.98 10.38
CA ALA A 73 4.15 2.71 8.94
C ALA A 73 3.68 3.90 8.09
N ALA A 74 3.05 4.89 8.72
CA ALA A 74 2.70 6.17 8.11
C ALA A 74 1.81 6.11 6.87
N CYS A 75 0.85 5.18 6.82
CA CYS A 75 -0.09 5.07 5.70
C CYS A 75 -0.78 6.41 5.39
N ALA A 76 -0.49 6.96 4.20
CA ALA A 76 -1.04 8.24 3.77
C ALA A 76 -2.57 8.20 3.64
N THR A 77 -3.13 7.09 3.13
CA THR A 77 -4.57 6.90 2.94
C THR A 77 -5.31 6.93 4.28
N CYS A 78 -4.92 6.10 5.25
CA CYS A 78 -5.61 6.04 6.55
C CYS A 78 -5.48 7.35 7.34
N ARG A 79 -4.33 8.05 7.23
CA ARG A 79 -4.18 9.38 7.83
C ARG A 79 -5.15 10.39 7.22
N ALA A 80 -5.22 10.44 5.89
CA ALA A 80 -6.15 11.32 5.18
C ALA A 80 -7.61 11.03 5.55
N ASP A 81 -7.99 9.76 5.67
CA ASP A 81 -9.33 9.36 6.09
C ASP A 81 -9.66 9.79 7.52
N LEU A 82 -8.70 9.68 8.45
CA LEU A 82 -8.84 10.15 9.83
C LEU A 82 -8.96 11.67 9.90
N GLU A 83 -8.16 12.41 9.13
CA GLU A 83 -8.25 13.86 9.02
C GLU A 83 -9.60 14.31 8.44
N ALA A 84 -10.07 13.64 7.38
CA ALA A 84 -11.37 13.91 6.78
C ALA A 84 -12.53 13.60 7.73
N ALA A 85 -12.41 12.55 8.55
CA ALA A 85 -13.38 12.23 9.59
C ALA A 85 -13.39 13.28 10.72
N ALA A 86 -12.23 13.79 11.13
CA ALA A 86 -12.12 14.86 12.13
C ALA A 86 -12.69 16.20 11.61
N ALA A 87 -12.49 16.52 10.34
CA ALA A 87 -13.01 17.75 9.72
C ALA A 87 -14.54 17.78 9.58
N LYS A 88 -15.20 16.62 9.49
CA LYS A 88 -16.68 16.52 9.39
C LYS A 88 -17.42 16.68 10.72
N GLN A 89 -16.70 16.70 11.84
CA GLN A 89 -17.26 16.81 13.19
C GLN A 89 -17.22 18.24 13.74
N GLN A 90 -16.72 19.20 12.95
CA GLN A 90 -16.73 20.64 13.22
C GLN A 90 -17.86 21.32 12.45
#